data_AF-A0A485BMG4-F1
#
_entry.id   AF-A0A485BMG4-F1
#
_cell.length_a   1.000
_cell.length_b   1.000
_cell.length_c   1.000
_cell.angle_alpha   90.00
_cell.angle_beta   90.00
_cell.angle_gamma   90.00
#
_symmetry.space_group_name_H-M   'P 1'
#
loop_
_entity.id
_entity.type
_entity.pdbx_description
1 polymer ?
#
loop_
_entity_poly.entity_id
_entity_poly.type
_entity_poly.pdbx_seq_one_letter_code
_entity_poly.pdbx_strand_id
1 'polypeptide(L)'
;MLPHLRAKILHKVADLIESRLDELARMQSRDNGKPLAEARGLVMSAAASARYFAAACELLEGELPTPRQADLLTLSRYEPLGVVAAITPWNSPIASEMQKVAPAIAAVMR
;
A
#
# COMPACT_ATOMS: atom_id res chain seq x y z
N MET A 1 -2.86 -9.75 12.89
CA MET A 1 -2.04 -8.54 13.16
C MET A 1 -2.96 -7.33 13.13
N LEU A 2 -2.94 -6.50 14.18
CA LEU A 2 -3.82 -5.35 14.32
C LEU A 2 -3.51 -4.24 13.29
N PRO A 3 -4.49 -3.39 12.93
CA PRO A 3 -4.31 -2.40 11.86
C PRO A 3 -3.15 -1.42 12.08
N HIS A 4 -2.99 -0.86 13.28
CA HIS A 4 -1.88 0.06 13.61
C HIS A 4 -0.49 -0.60 13.47
N LEU A 5 -0.38 -1.91 13.68
CA LEU A 5 0.89 -2.61 13.47
C LEU A 5 1.24 -2.65 11.97
N ARG A 6 0.24 -2.84 11.10
CA ARG A 6 0.44 -2.87 9.64
C ARG A 6 0.75 -1.48 9.12
N ALA A 7 0.08 -0.47 9.65
CA ALA A 7 0.41 0.94 9.43
C ALA A 7 1.88 1.21 9.77
N LYS A 8 2.36 0.75 10.93
CA LYS A 8 3.78 0.88 11.33
C LYS A 8 4.75 0.24 10.34
N ILE A 9 4.42 -0.92 9.76
CA ILE A 9 5.23 -1.55 8.70
C ILE A 9 5.27 -0.63 7.48
N LEU A 10 4.11 -0.17 7.01
CA LEU A 10 4.01 0.67 5.81
C LEU A 10 4.69 2.04 5.97
N HIS A 11 4.60 2.66 7.16
CA HIS A 11 5.37 3.86 7.49
C HIS A 11 6.87 3.59 7.40
N LYS A 12 7.36 2.49 7.98
CA LYS A 12 8.77 2.12 7.91
C LYS A 12 9.23 1.83 6.48
N VAL A 13 8.38 1.21 5.66
CA VAL A 13 8.66 1.01 4.22
C VAL A 13 8.82 2.35 3.52
N ALA A 14 7.92 3.30 3.74
CA ALA A 14 8.03 4.64 3.16
C ALA A 14 9.34 5.34 3.57
N ASP A 15 9.68 5.33 4.87
CA ASP A 15 10.92 5.94 5.38
C ASP A 15 12.17 5.31 4.74
N LEU A 16 12.16 3.97 4.57
CA LEU A 16 13.27 3.27 3.92
C LEU A 16 13.40 3.62 2.44
N ILE A 17 12.29 3.75 1.71
CA ILE A 17 12.30 4.18 0.31
C ILE A 17 12.84 5.61 0.19
N GLU A 18 12.34 6.54 1.01
CA GLU A 18 12.78 7.94 1.03
C GLU A 18 14.28 8.05 1.36
N SER A 19 14.75 7.31 2.36
CA SER A 19 16.17 7.30 2.77
C SER A 19 17.13 6.80 1.68
N ARG A 20 16.62 6.06 0.69
CA ARG A 20 17.39 5.47 -0.42
C ARG A 20 17.01 6.04 -1.79
N LEU A 21 16.31 7.18 -1.82
CA LEU A 21 15.75 7.77 -3.02
C LEU A 21 16.73 7.78 -4.21
N ASP A 22 17.93 8.32 -4.00
CA ASP A 22 18.93 8.46 -5.06
C ASP A 22 19.50 7.12 -5.54
N GLU A 23 19.66 6.16 -4.64
CA GLU A 23 20.15 4.81 -4.98
C GLU A 23 19.11 4.08 -5.84
N LEU A 24 17.86 4.06 -5.37
CA LEU A 24 16.74 3.40 -6.05
C LEU A 24 16.45 4.03 -7.41
N ALA A 25 16.49 5.37 -7.50
CA ALA A 25 16.28 6.07 -8.76
C ALA A 25 17.38 5.77 -9.79
N ARG A 26 18.65 5.73 -9.36
CA ARG A 26 19.77 5.34 -10.25
C ARG A 26 19.67 3.88 -10.66
N MET A 27 19.28 2.99 -9.75
CA MET A 27 19.07 1.57 -10.05
C MET A 27 17.99 1.39 -11.12
N GLN A 28 16.83 2.01 -10.94
CA GLN A 28 15.73 1.91 -11.91
C GLN A 28 16.10 2.55 -13.25
N SER A 29 16.74 3.72 -13.25
CA SER A 29 17.21 4.39 -14.48
C SER A 29 18.21 3.53 -15.26
N ARG A 30 19.12 2.84 -14.56
CA ARG A 30 20.06 1.89 -15.17
C ARG A 30 19.36 0.66 -15.76
N ASP A 31 18.31 0.19 -15.11
CA ASP A 31 17.61 -1.04 -15.48
C ASP A 31 16.70 -0.86 -16.69
N ASN A 32 15.95 0.24 -16.77
CA ASN A 32 14.97 0.47 -17.83
C ASN A 32 15.17 1.74 -18.67
N GLY A 33 16.30 2.43 -18.49
CA GLY A 33 16.71 3.57 -19.32
C GLY A 33 15.94 4.87 -19.10
N LYS A 34 15.00 4.93 -18.14
CA LYS A 34 14.23 6.15 -17.91
C LYS A 34 15.10 7.30 -17.40
N PRO A 35 14.76 8.57 -17.73
CA PRO A 35 15.46 9.73 -17.18
C PRO A 35 15.47 9.73 -15.64
N LEU A 36 16.60 10.11 -15.04
CA LEU A 36 16.77 10.05 -13.58
C LEU A 36 15.74 10.91 -12.83
N ALA A 37 15.32 12.06 -13.41
CA ALA A 37 14.27 12.90 -12.82
C ALA A 37 12.93 12.15 -12.73
N GLU A 38 12.56 11.43 -13.79
CA GLU A 38 11.35 10.59 -13.81
C GLU A 38 11.48 9.42 -12.82
N ALA A 39 12.65 8.76 -12.77
CA ALA A 39 12.90 7.67 -11.82
C ALA A 39 12.72 8.13 -10.37
N ARG A 40 13.24 9.31 -10.00
CA ARG A 40 13.04 9.88 -8.66
C ARG A 40 11.56 10.12 -8.34
N GLY A 41 10.79 10.65 -9.31
CA GLY A 41 9.35 10.83 -9.14
C GLY A 41 8.62 9.52 -8.86
N LEU A 42 8.99 8.43 -9.54
CA LEU A 42 8.40 7.11 -9.33
C LEU A 42 8.77 6.49 -7.96
N VAL A 43 10.01 6.68 -7.51
CA VAL A 43 10.44 6.22 -6.18
C VAL A 43 9.69 6.97 -5.08
N MET A 44 9.54 8.30 -5.21
CA MET A 44 8.74 9.09 -4.27
C MET A 44 7.25 8.71 -4.32
N SER A 45 6.71 8.39 -5.50
CA SER A 45 5.35 7.88 -5.64
C SER A 45 5.14 6.55 -4.91
N ALA A 46 6.15 5.66 -4.93
CA ALA A 46 6.11 4.43 -4.14
C ALA A 46 6.09 4.72 -2.63
N ALA A 47 6.95 5.61 -2.13
CA ALA A 47 6.92 6.02 -0.72
C ALA A 47 5.56 6.62 -0.33
N ALA A 48 5.01 7.50 -1.17
CA ALA A 48 3.69 8.10 -0.95
C ALA A 48 2.56 7.06 -0.94
N SER A 49 2.62 6.04 -1.80
CA SER A 49 1.66 4.93 -1.80
C SER A 49 1.71 4.17 -0.47
N ALA A 50 2.91 3.86 0.02
CA ALA A 50 3.07 3.21 1.32
C ALA A 50 2.52 4.07 2.47
N ARG A 51 2.82 5.39 2.48
CA ARG A 51 2.25 6.36 3.45
C ARG A 51 0.72 6.38 3.43
N TYR A 52 0.14 6.46 2.24
CA TYR A 52 -1.31 6.51 2.07
C TYR A 52 -1.98 5.26 2.65
N PHE A 53 -1.46 4.07 2.30
CA PHE A 53 -2.02 2.82 2.79
C PHE A 53 -1.75 2.59 4.28
N ALA A 54 -0.68 3.18 4.84
CA ALA A 54 -0.49 3.22 6.30
C ALA A 54 -1.62 3.99 6.98
N ALA A 55 -1.95 5.19 6.49
CA ALA A 55 -3.08 5.97 7.01
C ALA A 55 -4.43 5.24 6.80
N ALA A 56 -4.62 4.57 5.65
CA ALA A 56 -5.80 3.73 5.40
C ALA A 56 -5.95 2.60 6.45
N CYS A 57 -4.85 2.03 6.93
CA CYS A 57 -4.86 1.07 8.03
C CYS A 57 -5.32 1.66 9.37
N GLU A 58 -5.42 2.97 9.52
CA GLU A 58 -5.85 3.60 10.76
C GLU A 58 -7.22 4.28 10.62
N LEU A 59 -7.57 4.70 9.41
CA LEU A 59 -8.74 5.55 9.15
C LEU A 59 -9.92 4.85 8.46
N LEU A 60 -9.71 3.73 7.74
CA LEU A 60 -10.85 3.06 7.09
C LEU A 60 -11.74 2.39 8.14
N GLU A 61 -12.96 2.90 8.30
CA GLU A 61 -13.98 2.31 9.16
C GLU A 61 -14.90 1.38 8.35
N GLY A 62 -15.52 0.42 9.04
CA GLY A 62 -16.57 -0.43 8.45
C GLY A 62 -17.90 0.30 8.39
N GLU A 63 -18.76 -0.09 7.45
CA GLU A 63 -20.12 0.43 7.39
C GLU A 63 -21.04 -0.30 8.39
N LEU A 64 -21.90 0.45 9.07
CA LEU A 64 -23.01 -0.12 9.84
C LEU A 64 -24.18 -0.37 8.89
N PRO A 65 -24.50 -1.64 8.56
CA PRO A 65 -25.62 -1.94 7.68
C PRO A 65 -26.95 -1.61 8.37
N THR A 66 -27.94 -1.19 7.57
CA THR A 66 -29.32 -1.01 8.05
C THR A 66 -29.84 -2.31 8.67
N PRO A 67 -30.38 -2.29 9.90
CA PRO A 67 -30.96 -3.48 10.52
C PRO A 67 -32.07 -4.06 9.64
N ARG A 68 -31.97 -5.36 9.32
CA ARG A 68 -32.98 -6.05 8.50
C ARG A 68 -34.30 -6.28 9.25
N GLN A 69 -34.24 -6.36 10.58
CA GLN A 69 -35.37 -6.52 11.49
C GLN A 69 -35.01 -5.96 12.86
N ALA A 70 -36.01 -5.49 13.63
CA ALA A 70 -35.81 -4.80 14.91
C ALA A 70 -35.02 -5.62 15.95
N ASP A 71 -35.19 -6.94 15.97
CA ASP A 71 -34.61 -7.82 17.00
C ASP A 71 -33.33 -8.55 16.53
N LEU A 72 -32.76 -8.14 15.39
CA LEU A 72 -31.55 -8.76 14.82
C LEU A 72 -30.39 -7.77 14.72
N LEU A 73 -29.23 -8.18 15.23
CA LEU A 73 -27.97 -7.49 14.99
C LEU A 73 -27.48 -7.80 13.57
N THR A 74 -27.42 -6.79 12.71
CA THR A 74 -26.83 -6.89 11.36
C THR A 74 -25.43 -6.26 11.40
N LEU A 75 -24.41 -6.97 10.93
CA LEU A 75 -23.03 -6.49 10.87
C LEU A 75 -22.44 -6.82 9.50
N SER A 76 -21.61 -5.89 9.01
CA SER A 76 -20.74 -6.12 7.86
C SER A 76 -19.30 -6.11 8.36
N ARG A 77 -18.49 -7.04 7.84
CA ARG A 77 -17.06 -7.12 8.14
C ARG A 77 -16.27 -7.27 6.86
N TYR A 78 -15.10 -6.63 6.84
CA TYR A 78 -14.11 -6.79 5.78
C TYR A 78 -13.05 -7.77 6.27
N GLU A 79 -12.78 -8.80 5.47
CA GLU A 79 -11.74 -9.77 5.75
C GLU A 79 -10.67 -9.73 4.64
N PRO A 80 -9.39 -9.93 4.96
CA PRO A 80 -8.36 -10.07 3.94
C PRO A 80 -8.66 -11.27 3.05
N LEU A 81 -8.50 -11.09 1.73
CA LEU A 81 -8.76 -12.15 0.74
C LEU A 81 -7.81 -13.35 0.87
N GLY A 82 -6.71 -13.23 1.62
CA GLY A 82 -5.70 -14.26 1.78
C GLY A 82 -4.44 -13.96 0.96
N VAL A 83 -3.96 -14.96 0.22
CA VAL A 83 -2.72 -14.85 -0.58
C VAL A 83 -2.99 -14.10 -1.88
N VAL A 84 -2.17 -13.09 -2.17
CA VAL A 84 -2.27 -12.27 -3.39
C VAL A 84 -1.07 -12.54 -4.30
N ALA A 85 -1.32 -12.97 -5.52
CA ALA A 85 -0.32 -13.00 -6.59
C ALA A 85 -0.36 -11.66 -7.36
N ALA A 86 0.78 -10.97 -7.44
CA ALA A 86 0.91 -9.67 -8.07
C ALA A 86 1.96 -9.70 -9.18
N ILE A 87 1.55 -9.38 -10.42
CA ILE A 87 2.45 -9.30 -11.59
C ILE A 87 2.58 -7.82 -11.99
N THR A 88 3.80 -7.34 -12.20
CA THR A 88 4.09 -5.94 -12.49
C THR A 88 4.80 -5.75 -13.83
N PRO A 89 4.51 -4.66 -14.56
CA PRO A 89 5.19 -4.35 -15.82
C PRO A 89 6.57 -3.70 -15.57
N TRP A 90 7.41 -3.69 -16.62
CA TRP A 90 8.80 -3.23 -16.57
C TRP A 90 8.97 -1.69 -16.68
N ASN A 91 7.96 -0.95 -17.11
CA ASN A 91 8.08 0.47 -17.44
C ASN A 91 8.17 1.38 -16.19
N SER A 92 7.57 0.96 -15.07
CA SER A 92 7.60 1.67 -13.78
C SER A 92 7.60 0.69 -12.60
N PRO A 93 8.68 -0.09 -12.40
CA PRO A 93 8.68 -1.24 -11.48
C PRO A 93 8.33 -0.87 -10.04
N ILE A 94 9.13 -0.01 -9.38
CA ILE A 94 8.95 0.28 -7.94
C ILE A 94 7.57 0.87 -7.62
N ALA A 95 7.05 1.73 -8.51
CA ALA A 95 5.74 2.33 -8.33
C ALA A 95 4.62 1.30 -8.56
N SER A 96 4.74 0.47 -9.61
CA SER A 96 3.74 -0.56 -9.95
C SER A 96 3.67 -1.69 -8.92
N GLU A 97 4.80 -2.01 -8.31
CA GLU A 97 4.93 -2.94 -7.18
C GLU A 97 4.24 -2.38 -5.95
N MET A 98 4.55 -1.13 -5.58
CA MET A 98 4.01 -0.55 -4.36
C MET A 98 2.50 -0.33 -4.40
N GLN A 99 1.95 -0.02 -5.59
CA GLN A 99 0.50 0.03 -5.80
C GLN A 99 -0.21 -1.32 -5.53
N LYS A 100 0.50 -2.45 -5.50
CA LYS A 100 -0.05 -3.78 -5.21
C LYS A 100 0.31 -4.26 -3.82
N VAL A 101 1.57 -4.11 -3.43
CA VAL A 101 2.09 -4.57 -2.14
C VAL A 101 1.49 -3.75 -0.99
N ALA A 102 1.40 -2.44 -1.12
CA ALA A 102 0.87 -1.58 -0.06
C ALA A 102 -0.59 -1.92 0.32
N PRO A 103 -1.57 -2.03 -0.62
CA PRO A 103 -2.92 -2.46 -0.27
C PRO A 103 -2.98 -3.90 0.25
N ALA A 104 -2.16 -4.82 -0.27
CA ALA A 104 -2.14 -6.20 0.21
C ALA A 104 -1.65 -6.31 1.67
N ILE A 105 -0.65 -5.51 2.05
CA ILE A 105 -0.20 -5.40 3.45
C ILE A 105 -1.25 -4.68 4.30
N ALA A 106 -1.91 -3.66 3.75
CA ALA A 106 -2.91 -2.87 4.46
C ALA A 106 -4.21 -3.64 4.75
N ALA A 107 -4.51 -4.68 3.98
CA ALA A 107 -5.71 -5.49 4.17
C ALA A 107 -5.76 -6.06 5.60
N VAL A 108 -6.83 -5.71 6.31
CA VAL A 108 -7.07 -6.09 7.71
C VAL A 108 -8.46 -6.68 7.86
N MET A 109 -8.61 -7.55 8.87
CA MET A 109 -9.91 -7.98 9.34
C MET A 109 -10.53 -6.86 10.17
N ARG A 110 -11.73 -6.40 9.81
CA ARG A 110 -12.51 -5.38 10.53
C ARG A 110 -13.98 -5.77 10.54
#